data_AF-A0A452XHB7-F1
#
_entry.id   AF-A0A452XHB7-F1
#
_cell.length_a   1.000
_cell.length_b   1.000
_cell.length_c   1.000
_cell.angle_alpha   90.00
_cell.angle_beta   90.00
_cell.angle_gamma   90.00
#
_symmetry.space_group_name_H-M   'P 1'
#
loop_
_entity.id
_entity.type
_entity.pdbx_description
1 polymer ?
#
loop_
_entity_poly.entity_id
_entity_poly.type
_entity_poly.pdbx_seq_one_letter_code
_entity_poly.pdbx_strand_id
1 'polypeptide(L)'
;MIEMDSIVAVKLIQAQEVDRSVYASLIKEIRYFMSLYDSCITHINHSNNKVSDSLAKFARLEGRTMTWIGSGPSEALEFAVIDCMDLVIE
;
A
#
# COMPACT_ATOMS: atom_id res chain seq x y z
N MET A 1 -1.11 -2.95 -11.87
CA MET A 1 -0.07 -3.57 -11.03
C MET A 1 -0.13 -2.91 -9.67
N ILE A 2 -0.18 -3.71 -8.60
CA ILE A 2 -0.22 -3.24 -7.20
C ILE A 2 1.16 -3.49 -6.59
N GLU A 3 1.71 -2.48 -5.91
CA GLU A 3 3.01 -2.55 -5.26
C GLU A 3 2.85 -2.56 -3.74
N MET A 4 3.68 -3.35 -3.05
CA MET A 4 3.62 -3.52 -1.60
C MET A 4 5.01 -3.81 -1.03
N ASP A 5 5.34 -3.24 0.12
CA ASP A 5 6.64 -3.43 0.80
C ASP A 5 6.64 -4.51 1.89
N SER A 6 5.48 -5.11 2.17
CA SER A 6 5.36 -6.27 3.07
C SER A 6 5.49 -7.58 2.29
N ILE A 7 6.69 -8.17 2.31
CA ILE A 7 6.93 -9.48 1.70
C ILE A 7 6.00 -10.58 2.28
N VAL A 8 5.63 -10.47 3.55
CA VAL A 8 4.73 -11.44 4.20
C VAL A 8 3.34 -11.36 3.59
N ALA A 9 2.80 -10.15 3.44
CA ALA A 9 1.49 -9.95 2.84
C ALA A 9 1.46 -10.37 1.37
N VAL A 10 2.48 -10.01 0.58
CA VAL A 10 2.60 -10.44 -0.83
C VAL A 10 2.59 -11.97 -0.93
N LYS A 11 3.36 -12.67 -0.09
CA LYS A 11 3.38 -14.13 -0.06
C LYS A 11 2.03 -14.74 0.31
N LEU A 12 1.32 -14.18 1.29
CA LEU A 12 -0.02 -14.67 1.67
C LEU A 12 -1.05 -14.47 0.55
N ILE A 13 -0.98 -13.34 -0.17
CA ILE A 13 -1.88 -13.05 -1.29
C ILE A 13 -1.60 -13.98 -2.48
N GLN A 14 -0.32 -14.19 -2.81
CA GLN A 14 0.09 -15.03 -3.95
C GLN A 14 0.05 -16.54 -3.66
N ALA A 15 -0.05 -16.94 -2.39
CA ALA A 15 -0.14 -18.34 -2.01
C ALA A 15 -1.39 -19.00 -2.62
N GLN A 16 -1.19 -20.18 -3.22
CA GLN A 16 -2.27 -21.01 -3.76
C GLN A 16 -2.96 -21.83 -2.67
N GLU A 17 -2.29 -22.03 -1.54
CA GLU A 17 -2.86 -22.78 -0.43
C GLU A 17 -3.90 -21.97 0.35
N VAL A 18 -4.80 -22.69 1.02
CA VAL A 18 -5.80 -22.09 1.89
C VAL A 18 -5.09 -21.46 3.10
N ASP A 19 -5.19 -20.14 3.22
CA ASP A 19 -4.69 -19.40 4.38
C ASP A 19 -5.47 -19.80 5.64
N ARG A 20 -4.74 -20.27 6.67
CA ARG A 20 -5.27 -20.64 7.99
C ARG A 20 -4.89 -19.62 9.08
N SER A 21 -4.28 -18.51 8.70
CA SER A 21 -3.91 -17.44 9.62
C SER A 21 -5.12 -16.62 10.07
N VAL A 22 -4.89 -15.73 11.03
CA VAL A 22 -5.88 -14.74 11.47
C VAL A 22 -6.27 -13.75 10.36
N TYR A 23 -5.50 -13.68 9.27
CA TYR A 23 -5.72 -12.78 8.13
C TYR A 23 -6.53 -13.43 7.00
N ALA A 24 -6.95 -14.69 7.13
CA ALA A 24 -7.56 -15.47 6.06
C ALA A 24 -8.77 -14.77 5.38
N SER A 25 -9.60 -14.07 6.17
CA SER A 25 -10.74 -13.30 5.63
C SER A 25 -10.29 -12.15 4.74
N LEU A 26 -9.32 -11.34 5.21
CA LEU A 26 -8.76 -10.22 4.46
C LEU A 26 -8.09 -10.69 3.18
N ILE A 27 -7.28 -11.75 3.27
CA ILE A 27 -6.58 -12.31 2.09
C ILE A 27 -7.59 -12.83 1.06
N LYS A 28 -8.69 -13.46 1.49
CA LYS A 28 -9.77 -13.90 0.60
C LYS A 28 -10.44 -12.72 -0.12
N GLU A 29 -10.73 -11.65 0.61
CA GLU A 29 -11.37 -10.46 0.06
C GLU A 29 -10.45 -9.71 -0.91
N ILE A 30 -9.17 -9.54 -0.57
CA ILE A 30 -8.15 -8.95 -1.44
C ILE A 30 -8.05 -9.74 -2.76
N ARG A 31 -7.95 -11.07 -2.69
CA ARG A 31 -7.91 -11.92 -3.90
C ARG A 31 -9.18 -11.80 -4.74
N TYR A 32 -10.34 -11.71 -4.09
CA TYR A 32 -11.60 -11.49 -4.79
C TYR A 32 -11.57 -10.19 -5.58
N PHE A 33 -11.19 -9.07 -4.96
CA PHE A 33 -11.06 -7.78 -5.67
C PHE A 33 -10.00 -7.84 -6.77
N MET A 34 -8.85 -8.46 -6.53
CA MET A 34 -7.83 -8.61 -7.58
C MET A 34 -8.34 -9.40 -8.78
N SER A 35 -9.17 -10.42 -8.57
CA SER A 35 -9.77 -11.21 -9.66
C SER A 35 -10.81 -10.42 -10.47
N LEU A 36 -11.48 -9.44 -9.84
CA LEU A 36 -12.44 -8.57 -10.54
C LEU A 36 -11.76 -7.59 -11.49
N TYR A 37 -10.55 -7.12 -11.13
CA TYR A 37 -9.82 -6.08 -11.86
C TYR A 37 -8.59 -6.59 -12.61
N ASP A 38 -8.46 -7.92 -12.76
CA ASP A 38 -7.30 -8.60 -13.39
C ASP A 38 -5.96 -8.02 -12.93
N SER A 39 -5.82 -7.83 -11.61
CA SER A 39 -4.69 -7.13 -11.01
C SER A 39 -3.65 -8.11 -10.47
N CYS A 40 -2.37 -7.78 -10.66
CA CYS A 40 -1.23 -8.48 -10.05
C CYS A 40 -0.63 -7.66 -8.90
N ILE A 41 0.00 -8.34 -7.94
CA ILE A 41 0.75 -7.73 -6.84
C ILE A 41 2.23 -8.08 -6.91
N THR A 42 3.11 -7.11 -6.66
CA THR A 42 4.56 -7.30 -6.58
C THR A 42 5.13 -6.71 -5.30
N HIS A 43 6.23 -7.29 -4.83
CA HIS A 43 6.97 -6.78 -3.69
C HIS A 43 7.99 -5.73 -4.14
N ILE A 44 8.00 -4.58 -3.48
CA ILE A 44 9.00 -3.51 -3.68
C ILE A 44 9.81 -3.28 -2.40
N ASN A 45 10.97 -2.65 -2.53
CA ASN A 45 11.71 -2.20 -1.35
C ASN A 45 10.91 -1.09 -0.65
N HIS A 46 10.93 -1.09 0.68
CA HIS A 46 10.34 -0.02 1.49
C HIS A 46 10.85 1.38 1.08
N SER A 47 12.11 1.50 0.62
CA SER A 47 12.65 2.75 0.09
C SER A 47 11.86 3.33 -1.09
N ASN A 48 11.11 2.49 -1.79
CA ASN A 48 10.31 2.83 -2.96
C ASN A 48 8.82 2.99 -2.60
N ASN A 49 8.44 2.72 -1.34
CA ASN A 49 7.06 2.86 -0.85
C ASN A 49 6.90 3.98 0.18
N LYS A 50 7.79 4.98 0.14
CA LYS A 50 7.90 6.05 1.16
C LYS A 50 6.60 6.86 1.30
N VAL A 51 5.91 7.12 0.19
CA VAL A 51 4.66 7.90 0.19
C VAL A 51 3.57 7.16 0.96
N SER A 52 3.36 5.87 0.67
CA SER A 52 2.37 5.04 1.38
C SER A 52 2.70 4.92 2.87
N ASP A 53 3.97 4.77 3.23
CA ASP A 53 4.41 4.72 4.64
C ASP A 53 4.14 6.07 5.36
N SER A 54 4.47 7.20 4.72
CA SER A 54 4.17 8.52 5.25
C SER A 54 2.67 8.75 5.45
N LEU A 55 1.84 8.37 4.48
CA LEU A 55 0.38 8.43 4.59
C LEU A 55 -0.14 7.57 5.73
N ALA A 56 0.36 6.34 5.87
CA ALA A 56 -0.05 5.44 6.96
C ALA A 56 0.38 5.97 8.33
N LYS A 57 1.58 6.56 8.44
CA LYS A 57 2.07 7.22 9.67
C LYS A 57 1.20 8.42 10.02
N PHE A 58 0.92 9.28 9.06
CA PHE A 58 0.07 10.45 9.26
C PHE A 58 -1.33 10.06 9.74
N ALA A 59 -1.97 9.09 9.09
CA ALA A 59 -3.30 8.62 9.50
C ALA A 59 -3.31 8.02 10.93
N ARG A 60 -2.25 7.30 11.32
CA ARG A 60 -2.09 6.78 12.68
C ARG A 60 -1.90 7.89 13.72
N LEU A 61 -1.14 8.93 13.39
CA LEU A 61 -0.87 10.06 14.30
C LEU A 61 -2.11 10.93 14.50
N GLU A 62 -2.82 11.24 13.41
CA GLU A 62 -4.04 12.06 13.46
C GLU A 62 -5.27 11.29 13.97
N GLY A 63 -5.17 9.96 14.08
CA GLY A 63 -6.24 9.10 14.59
C GLY A 63 -7.50 9.09 13.71
N ARG A 64 -7.37 9.33 12.40
CA ARG A 64 -8.49 9.45 11.47
C ARG A 64 -8.22 8.74 10.15
N THR A 65 -9.22 8.02 9.65
CA THR A 65 -9.29 7.62 8.24
C THR A 65 -9.68 8.86 7.43
N MET A 66 -8.73 9.42 6.68
CA MET A 66 -8.90 10.71 6.00
C MET A 66 -9.36 10.51 4.55
N THR A 67 -10.43 11.22 4.16
CA THR A 67 -10.78 11.47 2.76
C THR A 67 -10.75 12.98 2.55
N TRP A 68 -9.87 13.47 1.68
CA TRP A 68 -9.76 14.90 1.39
C TRP A 68 -10.68 15.25 0.24
N ILE A 69 -11.65 16.14 0.50
CA ILE A 69 -12.54 16.68 -0.53
C ILE A 69 -12.16 18.14 -0.76
N GLY A 70 -11.78 18.49 -1.98
CA GLY A 70 -11.34 19.83 -2.35
C GLY A 70 -9.84 20.06 -2.11
N SER A 71 -9.39 20.02 -0.85
CA SER A 71 -7.98 20.25 -0.48
C SER A 71 -7.49 19.27 0.59
N GLY A 72 -6.22 18.86 0.48
CA GLY A 72 -5.52 18.06 1.49
C GLY A 72 -4.80 18.91 2.54
N PRO A 73 -4.30 18.28 3.62
CA PRO A 73 -3.44 18.92 4.60
C PRO A 73 -2.11 19.34 3.95
N SER A 74 -1.41 20.30 4.57
CA SER A 74 -0.11 20.79 4.10
C SER A 74 0.91 19.66 3.86
N GLU A 75 0.85 18.64 4.71
CA GLU A 75 1.69 17.45 4.72
C GLU A 75 1.52 16.62 3.44
N ALA A 76 0.36 16.71 2.78
CA ALA A 76 0.15 16.08 1.48
C ALA A 76 1.09 16.64 0.39
N LEU A 77 1.48 17.91 0.49
CA LEU A 77 2.47 18.50 -0.42
C LEU A 77 3.86 17.89 -0.19
N GLU A 78 4.22 17.63 1.07
CA GLU A 78 5.49 16.96 1.40
C GLU A 78 5.51 15.54 0.86
N PHE A 79 4.38 14.82 0.94
CA PHE A 79 4.26 13.48 0.37
C PHE A 79 4.41 13.48 -1.16
N ALA A 80 3.83 14.48 -1.85
CA ALA A 80 4.00 14.64 -3.30
C ALA A 80 5.46 14.94 -3.69
N VAL A 81 6.19 15.72 -2.88
CA VAL A 81 7.63 15.96 -3.09
C VAL A 81 8.42 14.66 -2.93
N ILE A 82 8.10 13.84 -1.92
CA ILE A 82 8.74 12.53 -1.72
C ILE A 82 8.51 11.62 -2.93
N ASP A 83 7.31 11.64 -3.51
CA ASP A 83 6.95 10.87 -4.72
C ASP A 83 7.76 11.30 -5.94
N CYS A 84 7.93 12.62 -6.12
CA CYS A 84 8.66 13.18 -7.26
C CYS A 84 10.19 13.06 -7.15
N MET A 85 10.72 12.63 -6.00
CA MET A 85 12.15 12.46 -5.74
C MET A 85 12.62 11.04 -6.12
N ASP A 86 12.30 10.61 -7.33
CA ASP A 86 13.05 9.56 -8.01
C ASP A 86 14.41 10.15 -8.41
N LEU A 87 15.37 10.10 -7.49
CA LEU A 87 16.78 10.25 -7.85
C LEU A 87 17.16 9.07 -8.74
N VAL A 88 16.90 9.22 -10.04
CA VAL A 88 17.53 8.45 -11.11
C VAL A 88 19.02 8.74 -11.01
N ILE A 89 19.73 7.97 -10.21
CA ILE A 89 21.18 7.85 -10.36
C ILE A 89 21.37 6.73 -11.39
N GLU A 90 21.54 7.15 -12.64
CA GLU A 90 22.10 6.31 -13.72
C GLU A 90 23.52 5.85 -13.37
#